data_AF-A0A9D4YQZ4-F1
#
_entry.id   AF-A0A9D4YQZ4-F1
#
_cell.length_a   1.000
_cell.length_b   1.000
_cell.length_c   1.000
_cell.angle_alpha   90.00
_cell.angle_beta   90.00
_cell.angle_gamma   90.00
#
_symmetry.space_group_name_H-M   'P 1'
#
loop_
_entity.id
_entity.type
_entity.pdbx_description
1 polymer ?
#
loop_
_entity_poly.entity_id
_entity_poly.type
_entity_poly.pdbx_seq_one_letter_code
_entity_poly.pdbx_strand_id
1 'polypeptide(L)'
;MSVATAKVRRRLGQVKITNWNAFRQDFEEEPIQTIAEWSKGIREAYERATKAVERTDITPEIDNYLLRLWEPRRSMTKRWRRQKGNRKLKRKIAALTIEAEQYAQDLSKQNWNEFCDSLKGTLGTAKTWALLRNMIDPNKSETENNKTLHRIAHNFQGNDAELLGKIRERYIGSVNIAACTDPYRGQAQSITKTYQNRKNAAYVDVATYENGKDAVVTMIDAQLKEKVSASLKNWNVSDAEEAAVALAVAEGKSLGSSPCQDKECVLHDV
;
A
#
# COMPACT_ATOMS: atom_id res chain seq x y z
N MET A 1 25.60 -14.68 -34.67
CA MET A 1 24.85 -15.65 -33.83
C MET A 1 24.90 -15.15 -32.40
N SER A 2 23.79 -14.65 -31.86
CA SER A 2 23.71 -14.09 -30.50
C SER A 2 23.49 -15.23 -29.51
N VAL A 3 24.45 -15.47 -28.62
CA VAL A 3 24.34 -16.45 -27.54
C VAL A 3 23.45 -15.85 -26.47
N ALA A 4 22.24 -16.38 -26.32
CA ALA A 4 21.32 -16.01 -25.25
C ALA A 4 21.95 -16.41 -23.90
N THR A 5 22.51 -15.44 -23.19
CA THR A 5 22.96 -15.63 -21.80
C THR A 5 21.76 -15.96 -20.94
N ALA A 6 21.70 -17.18 -20.39
CA ALA A 6 20.68 -17.59 -19.45
C ALA A 6 20.74 -16.68 -18.21
N LYS A 7 19.74 -15.81 -18.03
CA LYS A 7 19.59 -15.00 -16.81
C LYS A 7 19.56 -15.96 -15.62
N VAL A 8 20.59 -15.93 -14.78
CA VAL A 8 20.64 -16.63 -13.50
C VAL A 8 19.49 -16.09 -12.65
N ARG A 9 18.39 -16.85 -12.58
CA ARG A 9 17.22 -16.49 -11.77
C ARG A 9 17.61 -16.62 -10.31
N ARG A 10 17.59 -15.51 -9.56
CA ARG A 10 17.75 -15.56 -8.11
C ARG A 10 16.51 -16.25 -7.54
N ARG A 11 16.68 -17.34 -6.79
CA ARG A 11 15.57 -18.02 -6.13
C ARG A 11 15.23 -17.23 -4.87
N LEU A 12 14.07 -16.56 -4.84
CA LEU A 12 13.62 -15.69 -3.75
C LEU A 12 13.01 -16.45 -2.55
N GLY A 13 13.32 -17.74 -2.41
CA GLY A 13 12.74 -18.62 -1.38
C GLY A 13 11.39 -19.21 -1.76
N GLN A 14 10.77 -19.93 -0.82
CA GLN A 14 9.48 -20.60 -0.99
C GLN A 14 8.42 -19.95 -0.10
N VAL A 15 7.19 -19.82 -0.60
CA VAL A 15 6.03 -19.39 0.20
C VAL A 15 5.09 -20.56 0.40
N LYS A 16 4.61 -20.71 1.63
CA LYS A 16 3.60 -21.69 2.01
C LYS A 16 2.22 -21.07 1.83
N ILE A 17 1.45 -21.56 0.87
CA ILE A 17 0.05 -21.17 0.66
C ILE A 17 -0.84 -22.29 1.19
N THR A 18 -1.67 -21.97 2.18
CA THR A 18 -2.58 -22.94 2.81
C THR A 18 -3.98 -22.79 2.24
N ASN A 19 -4.53 -23.86 1.67
CA ASN A 19 -5.92 -23.89 1.24
C ASN A 19 -6.82 -24.25 2.44
N TRP A 20 -7.34 -23.24 3.12
CA TRP A 20 -8.20 -23.42 4.29
C TRP A 20 -9.51 -24.18 4.03
N ASN A 21 -10.04 -24.14 2.80
CA ASN A 21 -11.25 -24.88 2.46
C ASN A 21 -10.96 -26.38 2.31
N ALA A 22 -9.81 -26.74 1.74
CA ALA A 22 -9.35 -28.14 1.68
C ALA A 22 -9.03 -28.66 3.09
N PHE A 23 -8.34 -27.86 3.92
CA PHE A 23 -8.09 -28.18 5.32
C PHE A 23 -9.38 -28.52 6.08
N ARG A 24 -10.44 -27.71 5.91
CA ARG A 24 -11.73 -27.91 6.56
C ARG A 24 -12.56 -29.08 6.00
N GLN A 25 -12.26 -29.55 4.78
CA GLN A 25 -12.91 -30.75 4.23
C GLN A 25 -12.19 -32.03 4.62
N ASP A 26 -10.87 -31.98 4.73
CA ASP A 26 -10.04 -33.15 5.04
C ASP A 26 -9.92 -33.41 6.55
N PHE A 27 -10.24 -32.41 7.38
CA PHE A 27 -10.24 -32.52 8.83
C PHE A 27 -11.67 -32.75 9.33
N GLU A 28 -12.03 -34.02 9.58
CA GLU A 28 -13.24 -34.36 10.32
C GLU A 28 -13.00 -34.13 11.83
N GLU A 29 -13.95 -33.49 12.50
CA GLU A 29 -13.89 -33.24 13.95
C GLU A 29 -14.05 -34.56 14.72
N GLU A 30 -12.96 -35.31 14.86
CA GLU A 30 -12.94 -36.46 15.77
C GLU A 30 -12.90 -35.99 17.23
N PRO A 31 -13.56 -36.71 18.15
CA PRO A 31 -13.55 -36.40 19.57
C PRO A 31 -12.12 -36.47 20.13
N ILE A 32 -11.73 -35.43 20.89
CA ILE A 32 -10.37 -35.27 21.41
C ILE A 32 -10.10 -36.33 22.48
N GLN A 33 -9.33 -37.36 22.14
CA GLN A 33 -8.86 -38.36 23.11
C GLN A 33 -7.56 -37.90 23.81
N THR A 34 -6.59 -37.39 23.05
CA THR A 34 -5.30 -36.90 23.56
C THR A 34 -4.88 -35.61 22.83
N ILE A 35 -4.45 -34.58 23.55
CA ILE A 35 -4.01 -33.29 22.97
C ILE A 35 -2.83 -33.48 22.00
N ALA A 36 -1.91 -34.40 22.32
CA ALA A 36 -0.74 -34.68 21.49
C ALA A 36 -1.11 -35.30 20.13
N GLU A 37 -2.07 -36.22 20.11
CA GLU A 37 -2.54 -36.90 18.90
C GLU A 37 -3.41 -35.97 18.06
N TRP A 38 -4.27 -35.19 18.71
CA TRP A 38 -5.10 -34.19 18.07
C TRP A 38 -4.26 -33.08 17.41
N SER A 39 -3.27 -32.54 18.12
CA SER A 39 -2.36 -31.52 17.57
C SER A 39 -1.49 -32.08 16.42
N LYS A 40 -1.11 -33.36 16.48
CA LYS A 40 -0.43 -34.04 15.37
C LYS A 40 -1.33 -34.17 14.14
N GLY A 41 -2.59 -34.59 14.33
CA GLY A 41 -3.57 -34.68 13.24
C GLY A 41 -3.84 -33.33 12.56
N ILE A 42 -3.94 -32.25 13.35
CA ILE A 42 -4.06 -30.88 12.82
C ILE A 42 -2.83 -30.50 12.00
N ARG A 43 -1.63 -30.82 12.48
CA ARG A 43 -0.37 -30.48 11.79
C ARG A 43 -0.25 -31.21 10.45
N GLU A 44 -0.61 -32.49 10.42
CA GLU A 44 -0.60 -33.31 9.20
C GLU A 44 -1.69 -32.88 8.20
N ALA A 45 -2.88 -32.50 8.68
CA ALA A 45 -3.92 -31.93 7.83
C ALA A 45 -3.51 -30.55 7.27
N TYR A 46 -2.86 -29.72 8.09
CA TYR A 46 -2.31 -28.43 7.68
C TYR A 46 -1.25 -28.62 6.59
N GLU A 47 -0.27 -29.50 6.79
CA GLU A 47 0.77 -29.77 5.81
C GLU A 47 0.22 -30.32 4.49
N ARG A 48 -0.84 -31.14 4.52
CA ARG A 48 -1.54 -31.61 3.30
C ARG A 48 -2.26 -30.49 2.56
N ALA A 49 -2.84 -29.55 3.30
CA ALA A 49 -3.54 -28.39 2.74
C ALA A 49 -2.59 -27.25 2.30
N THR A 50 -1.34 -27.26 2.76
CA THR A 50 -0.33 -26.26 2.46
C THR A 50 0.55 -26.68 1.29
N LYS A 51 0.58 -25.88 0.23
CA LYS A 51 1.49 -26.06 -0.91
C LYS A 51 2.62 -25.04 -0.86
N ALA A 52 3.85 -25.51 -1.02
CA ALA A 52 5.02 -24.64 -1.20
C ALA A 52 5.09 -24.20 -2.67
N VAL A 53 5.05 -22.89 -2.91
CA VAL A 53 5.20 -22.30 -4.25
C VAL A 53 6.53 -21.59 -4.32
N GLU A 54 7.34 -21.88 -5.35
CA GLU A 54 8.62 -21.21 -5.57
C GLU A 54 8.38 -19.75 -6.00
N ARG A 55 9.03 -18.79 -5.33
CA ARG A 55 9.02 -17.38 -5.75
C ARG A 55 9.99 -17.19 -6.91
N THR A 56 9.48 -16.72 -8.04
CA THR A 56 10.31 -16.21 -9.15
C THR A 56 10.19 -14.68 -9.22
N ASP A 57 11.22 -13.98 -9.74
CA ASP A 57 11.24 -12.50 -9.93
C ASP A 57 10.03 -11.96 -10.74
N ILE A 58 9.29 -12.84 -11.42
CA ILE A 58 8.13 -12.52 -12.26
C ILE A 58 6.80 -12.66 -11.48
N THR A 59 6.83 -13.36 -10.35
CA THR A 59 5.67 -13.64 -9.50
C THR A 59 5.98 -13.25 -8.05
N PRO A 60 5.89 -11.95 -7.69
CA PRO A 60 5.84 -11.55 -6.29
C PRO A 60 4.62 -12.20 -5.60
N GLU A 61 4.59 -12.17 -4.27
CA GLU A 61 3.46 -12.66 -3.47
C GLU A 61 2.14 -12.27 -4.12
N ILE A 62 1.37 -13.27 -4.53
CA ILE A 62 0.07 -13.01 -5.13
C ILE A 62 -0.82 -12.51 -4.02
N ASP A 63 -1.23 -11.25 -4.13
CA ASP A 63 -2.10 -10.60 -3.17
C ASP A 63 -3.36 -11.45 -2.90
N ASN A 64 -3.59 -11.77 -1.62
CA ASN A 64 -4.69 -12.63 -1.17
C ASN A 64 -6.07 -12.03 -1.48
N TYR A 65 -6.19 -10.71 -1.40
CA TYR A 65 -7.43 -10.01 -1.73
C TYR A 65 -7.69 -10.05 -3.25
N LEU A 66 -6.65 -9.86 -4.07
CA LEU A 66 -6.78 -9.99 -5.53
C LEU A 66 -7.17 -11.42 -5.94
N LEU A 67 -6.58 -12.45 -5.30
CA LEU A 67 -6.99 -13.85 -5.47
C LEU A 67 -8.46 -14.07 -5.15
N ARG A 68 -8.91 -13.51 -4.01
CA ARG A 68 -10.30 -13.57 -3.57
C ARG A 68 -11.27 -12.89 -4.55
N LEU A 69 -10.84 -11.88 -5.31
CA LEU A 69 -11.67 -11.25 -6.35
C LEU A 69 -11.68 -12.07 -7.66
N TRP A 70 -10.55 -12.68 -8.00
CA TRP A 70 -10.39 -13.46 -9.24
C TRP A 70 -11.11 -14.80 -9.23
N GLU A 71 -11.19 -15.49 -8.09
CA GLU A 71 -11.90 -16.77 -7.96
C GLU A 71 -13.41 -16.65 -8.27
N PRO A 72 -14.18 -15.74 -7.63
CA PRO A 72 -15.57 -15.46 -7.99
C PRO A 72 -15.72 -15.01 -9.44
N ARG A 73 -14.87 -14.09 -9.93
CA ARG A 73 -14.89 -13.64 -11.33
C ARG A 73 -14.79 -14.83 -12.29
N ARG A 74 -13.85 -15.75 -12.05
CA ARG A 74 -13.63 -16.95 -12.88
C ARG A 74 -14.84 -17.89 -12.83
N SER A 75 -15.35 -18.17 -11.64
CA SER A 75 -16.53 -19.01 -11.43
C SER A 75 -17.78 -18.43 -12.11
N MET A 76 -18.05 -17.13 -11.91
CA MET A 76 -19.18 -16.44 -12.54
C MET A 76 -19.07 -16.42 -14.06
N THR A 77 -17.85 -16.21 -14.60
CA THR A 77 -17.60 -16.25 -16.04
C THR A 77 -17.87 -17.64 -16.61
N LYS A 78 -17.47 -18.71 -15.93
CA LYS A 78 -17.76 -20.09 -16.35
C LYS A 78 -19.28 -20.35 -16.42
N ARG A 79 -20.04 -19.88 -15.43
CA ARG A 79 -21.52 -19.98 -15.42
C ARG A 79 -22.15 -19.12 -16.52
N TRP A 80 -21.69 -17.88 -16.70
CA TRP A 80 -22.21 -16.98 -17.72
C TRP A 80 -21.96 -17.49 -19.14
N ARG A 81 -20.82 -18.16 -19.40
CA ARG A 81 -20.55 -18.81 -20.69
C ARG A 81 -21.60 -19.87 -21.05
N ARG A 82 -22.18 -20.55 -20.05
CA ARG A 82 -23.29 -21.52 -20.22
C ARG A 82 -24.67 -20.84 -20.29
N GLN A 83 -24.81 -19.64 -19.73
CA GLN A 83 -26.06 -18.86 -19.66
C GLN A 83 -25.86 -17.44 -20.20
N LYS A 84 -25.51 -17.31 -21.50
CA LYS A 84 -25.09 -16.03 -22.10
C LYS A 84 -26.15 -14.91 -22.00
N GLY A 85 -27.43 -15.26 -21.87
CA GLY A 85 -28.54 -14.32 -21.69
C GLY A 85 -28.65 -13.72 -20.28
N ASN A 86 -27.94 -14.24 -19.27
CA ASN A 86 -28.06 -13.76 -17.90
C ASN A 86 -27.31 -12.43 -17.68
N ARG A 87 -28.04 -11.32 -17.85
CA ARG A 87 -27.51 -9.96 -17.68
C ARG A 87 -27.05 -9.66 -16.24
N LYS A 88 -27.64 -10.29 -15.23
CA LYS A 88 -27.25 -10.11 -13.82
C LYS A 88 -25.84 -10.65 -13.57
N LEU A 89 -25.51 -11.83 -14.11
CA LEU A 89 -24.16 -12.38 -14.04
C LEU A 89 -23.14 -11.49 -14.77
N LYS A 90 -23.50 -11.00 -15.98
CA LYS A 90 -22.62 -10.10 -16.74
C LYS A 90 -22.30 -8.81 -15.96
N ARG A 91 -23.30 -8.20 -15.30
CA ARG A 91 -23.09 -7.02 -14.44
C ARG A 91 -22.19 -7.32 -13.23
N LYS A 92 -22.41 -8.44 -12.54
CA LYS A 92 -21.56 -8.85 -11.40
C LYS A 92 -20.11 -9.11 -11.81
N ILE A 93 -19.88 -9.75 -12.96
CA ILE A 93 -18.53 -9.94 -13.51
C ILE A 93 -17.88 -8.58 -13.80
N ALA A 94 -18.61 -7.65 -14.42
CA ALA A 94 -18.09 -6.31 -14.70
C ALA A 94 -17.72 -5.56 -13.40
N ALA A 95 -18.58 -5.61 -12.37
CA ALA A 95 -18.28 -5.01 -11.07
C ALA A 95 -17.00 -5.58 -10.43
N LEU A 96 -16.87 -6.91 -10.37
CA LEU A 96 -15.65 -7.57 -9.88
C LEU A 96 -14.40 -7.25 -10.73
N THR A 97 -14.59 -6.95 -12.02
CA THR A 97 -13.49 -6.52 -12.90
C THR A 97 -12.98 -5.16 -12.48
N ILE A 98 -13.90 -4.21 -12.29
CA ILE A 98 -13.60 -2.83 -11.93
C ILE A 98 -12.94 -2.79 -10.55
N GLU A 99 -13.48 -3.52 -9.58
CA GLU A 99 -12.94 -3.59 -8.22
C GLU A 99 -11.50 -4.17 -8.23
N ALA A 100 -11.27 -5.26 -8.97
CA ALA A 100 -9.94 -5.85 -9.07
C ALA A 100 -8.94 -4.93 -9.79
N GLU A 101 -9.39 -4.18 -10.80
CA GLU A 101 -8.54 -3.22 -11.52
C GLU A 101 -8.16 -2.03 -10.66
N GLN A 102 -9.13 -1.44 -9.95
CA GLN A 102 -8.89 -0.33 -9.01
C GLN A 102 -7.90 -0.75 -7.94
N TYR A 103 -8.13 -1.90 -7.31
CA TYR A 103 -7.23 -2.39 -6.28
C TYR A 103 -5.83 -2.68 -6.82
N ALA A 104 -5.71 -3.32 -8.00
CA ALA A 104 -4.40 -3.57 -8.60
C ALA A 104 -3.64 -2.28 -8.92
N GLN A 105 -4.33 -1.21 -9.33
CA GLN A 105 -3.72 0.10 -9.54
C GLN A 105 -3.24 0.70 -8.22
N ASP A 106 -4.05 0.65 -7.17
CA ASP A 106 -3.71 1.21 -5.87
C ASP A 106 -2.55 0.45 -5.21
N LEU A 107 -2.57 -0.89 -5.27
CA LEU A 107 -1.46 -1.74 -4.85
C LEU A 107 -0.18 -1.43 -5.64
N SER A 108 -0.28 -1.21 -6.95
CA SER A 108 0.89 -0.84 -7.76
C SER A 108 1.48 0.50 -7.35
N LYS A 109 0.65 1.48 -6.99
CA LYS A 109 1.10 2.79 -6.47
C LYS A 109 1.78 2.63 -5.11
N GLN A 110 1.19 1.84 -4.21
CA GLN A 110 1.75 1.56 -2.87
C GLN A 110 3.09 0.86 -2.98
N ASN A 111 3.16 -0.24 -3.75
CA ASN A 111 4.41 -0.96 -4.01
C ASN A 111 5.47 -0.04 -4.62
N TRP A 112 5.08 0.89 -5.50
CA TRP A 112 5.99 1.87 -6.08
C TRP A 112 6.49 2.90 -5.06
N ASN A 113 5.61 3.40 -4.19
CA ASN A 113 5.98 4.34 -3.14
C ASN A 113 6.92 3.68 -2.13
N GLU A 114 6.59 2.48 -1.64
CA GLU A 114 7.45 1.69 -0.75
C GLU A 114 8.81 1.42 -1.39
N PHE A 115 8.81 1.09 -2.68
CA PHE A 115 10.04 0.92 -3.42
C PHE A 115 10.85 2.21 -3.51
N CYS A 116 10.21 3.36 -3.79
CA CYS A 116 10.88 4.66 -3.79
C CYS A 116 11.41 5.04 -2.40
N ASP A 117 10.67 4.72 -1.34
CA ASP A 117 11.10 4.93 0.05
C ASP A 117 12.31 4.07 0.40
N SER A 118 12.36 2.82 -0.08
CA SER A 118 13.54 1.96 0.08
C SER A 118 14.81 2.51 -0.62
N LEU A 119 14.63 3.38 -1.62
CA LEU A 119 15.72 4.04 -2.33
C LEU A 119 16.20 5.33 -1.65
N LYS A 120 15.41 5.90 -0.73
CA LYS A 120 15.82 7.07 0.07
C LYS A 120 17.01 6.66 0.95
N GLY A 121 18.14 7.37 0.80
CA GLY A 121 19.38 7.07 1.51
C GLY A 121 20.30 6.02 0.85
N THR A 122 19.86 5.34 -0.23
CA THR A 122 20.68 4.37 -0.99
C THR A 122 21.00 4.84 -2.42
N LEU A 123 20.86 6.15 -2.69
CA LEU A 123 21.08 6.81 -3.98
C LEU A 123 22.51 6.65 -4.55
N GLY A 124 23.48 6.19 -3.75
CA GLY A 124 24.83 5.85 -4.21
C GLY A 124 24.98 4.42 -4.76
N THR A 125 23.97 3.56 -4.63
CA THR A 125 24.13 2.14 -4.97
C THR A 125 23.96 1.86 -6.46
N ALA A 126 24.73 0.92 -6.99
CA ALA A 126 24.64 0.48 -8.40
C ALA A 126 23.24 0.01 -8.81
N LYS A 127 22.43 -0.49 -7.85
CA LYS A 127 21.04 -0.90 -8.08
C LYS A 127 20.13 0.28 -8.42
N THR A 128 20.25 1.40 -7.71
CA THR A 128 19.46 2.61 -7.97
C THR A 128 19.78 3.21 -9.33
N TRP A 129 21.08 3.22 -9.70
CA TRP A 129 21.51 3.66 -11.02
C TRP A 129 21.06 2.72 -12.15
N ALA A 130 21.09 1.40 -11.94
CA ALA A 130 20.56 0.43 -12.90
C ALA A 130 19.05 0.61 -13.11
N LEU A 131 18.29 0.88 -12.05
CA LEU A 131 16.87 1.20 -12.13
C LEU A 131 16.63 2.49 -12.92
N LEU A 132 17.31 3.58 -12.58
CA LEU A 132 17.17 4.86 -13.29
C LEU A 132 17.44 4.69 -14.79
N ARG A 133 18.46 3.91 -15.16
CA ARG A 133 18.77 3.62 -16.57
C ARG A 133 17.65 2.83 -17.26
N ASN A 134 17.03 1.87 -16.57
CA ASN A 134 15.86 1.15 -17.09
C ASN A 134 14.64 2.08 -17.25
N MET A 135 14.50 3.11 -16.41
CA MET A 135 13.45 4.12 -16.54
C MET A 135 13.70 5.09 -17.71
N ILE A 136 14.96 5.44 -17.99
CA ILE A 136 15.33 6.34 -19.08
C ILE A 136 15.14 5.65 -20.44
N ASP A 137 15.55 4.39 -20.56
CA ASP A 137 15.38 3.61 -21.78
C ASP A 137 15.33 2.10 -21.45
N PRO A 138 14.13 1.48 -21.38
CA PRO A 138 13.99 0.08 -20.96
C PRO A 138 14.55 -0.93 -21.97
N ASN A 139 14.80 -0.49 -23.21
CA ASN A 139 15.23 -1.34 -24.32
C ASN A 139 16.73 -1.24 -24.64
N LYS A 140 17.50 -0.40 -23.93
CA LYS A 140 18.92 -0.19 -24.22
C LYS A 140 19.81 -0.72 -23.11
N SER A 141 20.96 -1.26 -23.51
CA SER A 141 21.99 -1.71 -22.57
C SER A 141 22.63 -0.52 -21.86
N GLU A 142 23.19 -0.76 -20.67
CA GLU A 142 23.92 0.24 -19.88
C GLU A 142 24.97 0.99 -20.69
N THR A 143 25.68 0.29 -21.59
CA THR A 143 26.70 0.85 -22.45
C THR A 143 26.13 1.82 -23.49
N GLU A 144 24.97 1.50 -24.08
CA GLU A 144 24.30 2.38 -25.03
C GLU A 144 23.69 3.60 -24.33
N ASN A 145 23.13 3.43 -23.13
CA ASN A 145 22.64 4.55 -22.33
C ASN A 145 23.78 5.50 -21.92
N ASN A 146 24.94 4.98 -21.49
CA ASN A 146 26.10 5.81 -21.18
C ASN A 146 26.64 6.55 -22.41
N LYS A 147 26.69 5.92 -23.58
CA LYS A 147 27.04 6.63 -24.84
C LYS A 147 26.03 7.73 -25.17
N THR A 148 24.74 7.45 -24.95
CA THR A 148 23.67 8.43 -25.18
C THR A 148 23.81 9.62 -24.23
N LEU A 149 24.06 9.36 -22.94
CA LEU A 149 24.30 10.39 -21.92
C LEU A 149 25.56 11.20 -22.23
N HIS A 150 26.67 10.55 -22.56
CA HIS A 150 27.90 11.24 -22.97
C HIS A 150 27.69 12.11 -24.21
N ARG A 151 26.94 11.62 -25.20
CA ARG A 151 26.60 12.40 -26.39
C ARG A 151 25.71 13.59 -26.06
N ILE A 152 24.73 13.43 -25.16
CA ILE A 152 23.86 14.53 -24.73
C ILE A 152 24.66 15.57 -23.96
N ALA A 153 25.54 15.15 -23.04
CA ALA A 153 26.42 16.04 -22.29
C ALA A 153 27.37 16.81 -23.23
N HIS A 154 28.00 16.13 -24.19
CA HIS A 154 28.93 16.78 -25.13
C HIS A 154 28.23 17.67 -26.16
N ASN A 155 27.01 17.32 -26.60
CA ASN A 155 26.26 18.12 -27.57
C ASN A 155 25.51 19.29 -26.92
N PHE A 156 25.48 19.37 -25.59
CA PHE A 156 24.82 20.47 -24.89
C PHE A 156 25.76 21.68 -24.83
N GLN A 157 25.36 22.76 -25.48
CA GLN A 157 26.06 24.04 -25.37
C GLN A 157 25.61 24.72 -24.07
N GLY A 158 26.36 24.53 -22.98
CA GLY A 158 26.08 25.12 -21.68
C GLY A 158 26.87 24.48 -20.53
N ASN A 159 26.62 24.93 -19.30
CA ASN A 159 27.20 24.35 -18.09
C ASN A 159 26.39 23.11 -17.63
N ASP A 160 27.03 22.16 -16.95
CA ASP A 160 26.39 20.93 -16.45
C ASP A 160 25.17 21.23 -15.56
N ALA A 161 25.23 22.31 -14.79
CA ALA A 161 24.11 22.79 -13.96
C ALA A 161 22.88 23.21 -14.79
N GLU A 162 23.08 23.80 -15.97
CA GLU A 162 22.00 24.20 -16.87
C GLU A 162 21.39 23.00 -17.60
N LEU A 163 22.23 22.02 -17.97
CA LEU A 163 21.78 20.75 -18.53
C LEU A 163 20.89 20.01 -17.54
N LEU A 164 21.33 19.88 -16.28
CA LEU A 164 20.55 19.28 -15.21
C LEU A 164 19.25 20.05 -14.95
N GLY A 165 19.29 21.39 -15.02
CA GLY A 165 18.10 22.25 -14.94
C GLY A 165 17.07 21.92 -16.02
N LYS A 166 17.48 21.82 -17.29
CA LYS A 166 16.58 21.48 -18.40
C LYS A 166 16.08 20.04 -18.37
N ILE A 167 16.91 19.09 -17.92
CA ILE A 167 16.48 17.69 -17.73
C ILE A 167 15.43 17.62 -16.62
N ARG A 168 15.66 18.30 -15.50
CA ARG A 168 14.69 18.41 -14.40
C ARG A 168 13.38 19.01 -14.90
N GLU A 169 13.44 20.12 -15.62
CA GLU A 169 12.26 20.77 -16.18
C GLU A 169 11.49 19.86 -17.15
N ARG A 170 12.19 19.08 -18.00
CA ARG A 170 11.56 18.21 -18.99
C ARG A 170 10.90 16.95 -18.41
N TYR A 171 11.52 16.32 -17.42
CA TYR A 171 11.09 15.01 -16.92
C TYR A 171 10.37 15.08 -15.57
N ILE A 172 10.69 16.07 -14.74
CA ILE A 172 10.08 16.27 -13.42
C ILE A 172 9.10 17.46 -13.44
N GLY A 173 9.26 18.39 -14.38
CA GLY A 173 8.53 19.66 -14.42
C GLY A 173 9.27 20.76 -13.64
N SER A 174 8.97 22.03 -13.95
CA SER A 174 9.34 23.12 -13.05
C SER A 174 8.50 23.00 -11.79
N VAL A 175 9.12 23.10 -10.62
CA VAL A 175 8.42 23.14 -9.33
C VAL A 175 7.75 24.50 -9.21
N ASN A 176 6.81 24.81 -10.10
CA ASN A 176 5.76 25.78 -9.83
C ASN A 176 4.67 25.00 -9.13
N ILE A 177 4.91 24.71 -7.84
CA ILE A 177 3.80 24.42 -6.94
C ILE A 177 3.10 25.78 -6.80
N ALA A 178 2.22 26.10 -7.74
CA ALA A 178 1.11 26.98 -7.40
C ALA A 178 0.53 26.34 -6.14
N ALA A 179 0.57 27.07 -5.01
CA ALA A 179 -0.01 26.60 -3.76
C ALA A 179 -1.35 25.97 -4.12
N CYS A 180 -1.49 24.67 -3.87
CA CYS A 180 -2.68 23.94 -4.24
C CYS A 180 -3.82 24.55 -3.44
N THR A 181 -4.53 25.52 -4.02
CA THR A 181 -5.74 26.11 -3.45
C THR A 181 -6.94 25.20 -3.64
N ASP A 182 -6.76 24.07 -4.33
CA ASP A 182 -7.77 23.04 -4.38
C ASP A 182 -7.89 22.42 -2.98
N PRO A 183 -9.04 22.57 -2.29
CA PRO A 183 -9.24 21.93 -1.01
C PRO A 183 -9.05 20.42 -1.18
N TYR A 184 -8.18 19.85 -0.34
CA TYR A 184 -7.84 18.43 -0.32
C TYR A 184 -9.07 17.55 -0.54
N ARG A 185 -9.12 16.87 -1.69
CA ARG A 185 -10.26 16.08 -2.17
C ARG A 185 -9.90 14.60 -2.23
N GLY A 186 -9.29 14.07 -1.18
CA GLY A 186 -8.96 12.64 -1.04
C GLY A 186 -9.31 12.14 0.35
N GLN A 187 -10.11 11.07 0.44
CA GLN A 187 -10.53 10.30 1.63
C GLN A 187 -11.11 11.04 2.85
N ALA A 188 -10.55 12.18 3.27
CA ALA A 188 -11.05 13.01 4.36
C ALA A 188 -12.54 13.34 4.16
N GLN A 189 -12.98 13.77 2.97
CA GLN A 189 -14.40 14.06 2.72
C GLN A 189 -15.33 12.88 2.98
N SER A 190 -14.88 11.63 2.79
CA SER A 190 -15.68 10.44 3.08
C SER A 190 -15.77 10.17 4.59
N ILE A 191 -14.69 10.42 5.33
CA ILE A 191 -14.65 10.31 6.80
C ILE A 191 -15.48 11.45 7.40
N THR A 192 -15.29 12.70 6.94
CA THR A 192 -16.09 13.84 7.39
C THR A 192 -17.57 13.60 7.11
N LYS A 193 -17.99 13.13 5.92
CA LYS A 193 -19.41 12.82 5.66
C LYS A 193 -19.97 11.70 6.53
N THR A 194 -19.17 10.68 6.82
CA THR A 194 -19.59 9.50 7.59
C THR A 194 -19.74 9.84 9.08
N TYR A 195 -18.88 10.70 9.60
CA TYR A 195 -18.77 10.96 11.04
C TYR A 195 -19.20 12.37 11.48
N GLN A 196 -19.55 13.28 10.54
CA GLN A 196 -20.06 14.63 10.82
C GLN A 196 -21.27 14.66 11.77
N ASN A 197 -22.12 13.63 11.70
CA ASN A 197 -23.33 13.56 12.52
C ASN A 197 -23.12 12.86 13.88
N ARG A 198 -21.91 12.36 14.18
CA ARG A 198 -21.62 11.77 15.48
C ARG A 198 -21.22 12.87 16.45
N LYS A 199 -21.98 13.02 17.54
CA LYS A 199 -21.75 14.04 18.58
C LYS A 199 -20.36 13.96 19.24
N ASN A 200 -19.69 12.81 19.14
CA ASN A 200 -18.40 12.53 19.78
C ASN A 200 -17.26 12.36 18.77
N ALA A 201 -17.43 12.82 17.53
CA ALA A 201 -16.33 12.83 16.57
C ALA A 201 -15.33 13.94 16.91
N ALA A 202 -14.09 13.56 17.14
CA ALA A 202 -12.95 14.47 17.27
C ALA A 202 -12.02 14.25 16.08
N TYR A 203 -11.52 15.35 15.52
CA TYR A 203 -10.50 15.30 14.48
C TYR A 203 -9.19 15.74 15.11
N VAL A 204 -8.12 15.00 14.83
CA VAL A 204 -6.81 15.28 15.39
C VAL A 204 -5.80 15.38 14.26
N ASP A 205 -4.87 16.32 14.40
CA ASP A 205 -3.81 16.56 13.43
C ASP A 205 -2.49 16.88 14.14
N VAL A 206 -1.39 16.56 13.45
CA VAL A 206 -0.02 16.78 13.89
C VAL A 206 0.71 17.61 12.84
N ALA A 207 1.21 18.76 13.24
CA ALA A 207 2.05 19.60 12.41
C ALA A 207 3.45 19.74 13.01
N THR A 208 4.46 19.70 12.16
CA THR A 208 5.87 19.78 12.58
C THR A 208 6.37 21.22 12.46
N TYR A 209 7.12 21.70 13.45
CA TYR A 209 7.80 22.99 13.31
C TYR A 209 8.96 22.87 12.31
N GLU A 210 9.42 24.01 11.76
CA GLU A 210 10.52 24.06 10.77
C GLU A 210 11.83 23.43 11.26
N ASN A 211 12.00 23.32 12.57
CA ASN A 211 13.17 22.70 13.19
C ASN A 211 13.16 21.15 13.12
N GLY A 212 12.04 20.54 12.69
CA GLY A 212 11.87 19.10 12.50
C GLY A 212 11.94 18.26 13.79
N LYS A 213 12.12 18.88 14.95
CA LYS A 213 12.28 18.22 16.26
C LYS A 213 11.15 18.52 17.23
N ASP A 214 10.38 19.56 16.94
CA ASP A 214 9.20 19.92 17.70
C ASP A 214 7.96 19.72 16.83
N ALA A 215 6.84 19.37 17.45
CA ALA A 215 5.54 19.28 16.79
C ALA A 215 4.47 19.97 17.61
N VAL A 216 3.40 20.37 16.95
CA VAL A 216 2.15 20.76 17.59
C VAL A 216 1.10 19.74 17.20
N VAL A 217 0.34 19.33 18.21
CA VAL A 217 -0.77 18.42 18.08
C VAL A 217 -2.02 19.18 18.45
N THR A 218 -3.05 19.08 17.62
CA THR A 218 -4.30 19.84 17.82
C THR A 218 -5.51 18.93 17.66
N MET A 219 -6.51 19.13 18.54
CA MET A 219 -7.80 18.49 18.44
C MET A 219 -8.87 19.55 18.15
N ILE A 220 -9.68 19.30 17.12
CA ILE A 220 -10.86 20.09 16.78
C ILE A 220 -12.13 19.24 16.91
N ASP A 221 -13.24 19.90 17.26
CA ASP A 221 -14.56 19.27 17.30
C ASP A 221 -15.20 19.15 15.90
N ALA A 222 -16.38 18.54 15.84
CA ALA A 222 -17.16 18.40 14.60
C ALA A 222 -17.61 19.74 13.99
N GLN A 223 -17.55 20.83 14.75
CA GLN A 223 -17.82 22.19 14.30
C GLN A 223 -16.54 22.92 13.85
N LEU A 224 -15.41 22.20 13.74
CA LEU A 224 -14.09 22.74 13.40
C LEU A 224 -13.57 23.76 14.41
N LYS A 225 -14.06 23.71 15.66
CA LYS A 225 -13.57 24.55 16.74
C LYS A 225 -12.44 23.83 17.47
N GLU A 226 -11.30 24.49 17.60
CA GLU A 226 -10.19 24.01 18.43
C GLU A 226 -10.63 23.85 19.88
N LYS A 227 -10.31 22.68 20.45
CA LYS A 227 -10.57 22.35 21.84
C LYS A 227 -9.29 22.36 22.65
N VAL A 228 -8.28 21.63 22.17
CA VAL A 228 -7.02 21.45 22.87
C VAL A 228 -5.88 21.39 21.86
N SER A 229 -4.77 22.02 22.21
CA SER A 229 -3.49 21.90 21.51
C SER A 229 -2.36 21.65 22.50
N ALA A 230 -1.35 20.92 22.05
CA ALA A 230 -0.16 20.60 22.83
C ALA A 230 1.08 20.64 21.95
N SER A 231 2.20 21.09 22.50
CA SER A 231 3.50 21.07 21.83
C SER A 231 4.33 19.89 22.34
N LEU A 232 4.88 19.12 21.41
CA LEU A 232 5.79 18.01 21.66
C LEU A 232 7.22 18.41 21.31
N LYS A 233 8.18 17.97 22.12
CA LYS A 233 9.62 18.16 21.87
C LYS A 233 10.29 16.82 21.71
N ASN A 234 11.24 16.72 20.77
CA ASN A 234 12.00 15.50 20.47
C ASN A 234 11.10 14.26 20.27
N TRP A 235 10.19 14.35 19.30
CA TRP A 235 9.17 13.34 19.03
C TRP A 235 9.51 12.49 17.80
N ASN A 236 8.82 11.35 17.66
CA ASN A 236 8.79 10.52 16.46
C ASN A 236 7.37 10.53 15.85
N VAL A 237 7.22 10.30 14.55
CA VAL A 237 5.93 10.44 13.83
C VAL A 237 4.81 9.64 14.48
N SER A 238 5.09 8.38 14.82
CA SER A 238 4.16 7.50 15.54
C SER A 238 3.77 8.06 16.91
N ASP A 239 4.75 8.56 17.68
CA ASP A 239 4.53 9.05 19.05
C ASP A 239 3.63 10.30 19.05
N ALA A 240 3.72 11.14 18.02
CA ALA A 240 2.85 12.30 17.92
C ALA A 240 1.41 11.95 17.52
N GLU A 241 1.22 10.95 16.65
CA GLU A 241 -0.12 10.45 16.34
C GLU A 241 -0.76 9.80 17.56
N GLU A 242 0.00 9.01 18.33
CA GLU A 242 -0.48 8.45 19.60
C GLU A 242 -0.80 9.55 20.63
N ALA A 243 0.06 10.56 20.75
CA ALA A 243 -0.19 11.71 21.61
C ALA A 243 -1.45 12.48 21.18
N ALA A 244 -1.71 12.58 19.88
CA ALA A 244 -2.91 13.18 19.29
C ALA A 244 -4.17 12.44 19.72
N VAL A 245 -4.20 11.11 19.55
CA VAL A 245 -5.32 10.29 19.97
C VAL A 245 -5.50 10.34 21.49
N ALA A 246 -4.41 10.27 22.25
CA ALA A 246 -4.45 10.35 23.71
C ALA A 246 -5.01 11.69 24.21
N LEU A 247 -4.63 12.79 23.57
CA LEU A 247 -5.16 14.14 23.85
C LEU A 247 -6.67 14.19 23.61
N ALA A 248 -7.13 13.59 22.50
CA ALA A 248 -8.55 13.53 22.18
C ALA A 248 -9.36 12.66 23.15
N VAL A 249 -8.81 11.53 23.57
CA VAL A 249 -9.46 10.64 24.57
C VAL A 249 -9.51 11.30 25.95
N ALA A 250 -8.45 12.01 26.34
CA ALA A 250 -8.40 12.72 27.63
C ALA A 250 -9.48 13.81 27.70
N GLU A 251 -9.65 14.59 26.63
CA GLU A 251 -10.66 15.64 26.56
C GLU A 251 -12.08 15.08 26.36
N GLY A 252 -12.24 13.97 25.63
CA GLY A 252 -13.53 13.28 25.53
C GLY A 252 -14.07 12.81 26.88
N LYS A 253 -13.18 12.48 27.84
CA LYS A 253 -13.55 12.10 29.21
C LYS A 253 -13.93 13.31 30.09
N SER A 254 -13.34 14.48 29.87
CA SER A 254 -13.61 15.69 30.66
C SER A 254 -14.99 16.30 30.32
N LEU A 255 -15.47 16.10 29.09
CA LEU A 255 -16.77 16.59 28.58
C LEU A 255 -18.00 15.75 29.00
N GLY A 256 -17.85 14.79 29.93
CA GLY A 256 -18.99 14.12 30.57
C GLY A 256 -19.81 13.18 29.68
N SER A 257 -19.30 12.80 28.51
CA SER A 257 -19.89 11.72 27.71
C SER A 257 -19.11 10.43 27.97
N SER A 258 -19.61 9.63 28.92
CA SER A 258 -19.10 8.28 29.19
C SER A 258 -18.95 7.49 27.87
N PRO A 259 -17.75 6.95 27.53
CA PRO A 259 -17.51 6.32 26.23
C PRO A 259 -18.15 4.93 26.04
N CYS A 260 -18.93 4.46 27.01
CA CYS A 260 -19.29 3.04 27.10
C CYS A 260 -20.78 2.85 27.39
N GLN A 261 -21.66 3.17 26.44
CA GLN A 261 -22.98 2.52 26.38
C GLN A 261 -23.45 2.08 25.00
N ASP A 262 -22.86 2.56 23.90
CA ASP A 262 -23.19 2.03 22.57
C ASP A 262 -22.03 1.20 22.00
N LYS A 263 -22.32 -0.09 21.84
CA LYS A 263 -21.45 -1.12 21.28
C LYS A 263 -21.12 -0.80 19.83
N GLU A 264 -19.99 -0.14 19.57
CA GLU A 264 -19.25 -0.20 18.28
C GLU A 264 -17.98 0.69 18.37
N CYS A 265 -17.01 0.28 19.18
CA CYS A 265 -15.64 0.79 19.06
C CYS A 265 -14.91 -0.11 18.07
N VAL A 266 -14.95 0.26 16.79
CA VAL A 266 -14.03 -0.28 15.78
C VAL A 266 -12.84 0.68 15.70
N LEU A 267 -11.75 0.31 16.38
CA LEU A 267 -10.42 0.80 16.05
C LEU A 267 -10.09 0.24 14.66
N HIS A 268 -10.17 1.09 13.64
CA HIS A 268 -9.54 0.82 12.37
C HIS A 268 -8.13 1.38 12.46
N ASP A 269 -7.18 0.48 12.72
CA ASP A 269 -5.75 0.74 12.59
C ASP A 269 -5.47 1.21 11.16
N VAL A 270 -4.72 2.32 11.06
CA VAL A 270 -4.14 2.85 9.83
C VAL A 270 -2.89 2.05 9.47
#